data_AF-A0A1N7JSM1-F1
#
_entry.id   AF-A0A1N7JSM1-F1
#
_cell.length_a   1.000
_cell.length_b   1.000
_cell.length_c   1.000
_cell.angle_alpha   90.00
_cell.angle_beta   90.00
_cell.angle_gamma   90.00
#
_symmetry.space_group_name_H-M   'P 1'
#
loop_
_entity.id
_entity.type
_entity.pdbx_description
1 polymer ?
#
loop_
_entity_poly.entity_id
_entity_poly.type
_entity_poly.pdbx_seq_one_letter_code
_entity_poly.pdbx_strand_id
1 'polypeptide(L)'
;MRAISGSKQAAGSEARSAIETQTAGPVLGRRALGLGLLAGLALAVPGCGRIRSSKVNPFNWFGSSEDAEPVEQSEPTLDELRLNGRDLAGRITALEVGPVHGGAVVTARAVMPTQGWWAPELLPQILGPTGKAGSEGGKMVIRFIAAPPPKDSPAARRVSTDASREITAGLFLSHQELAGVNTITVTGAENARSARR
;
A
#
# COMPACT_ATOMS: atom_id res chain seq x y z
N MET A 1 50.97 33.69 -16.06
CA MET A 1 51.54 33.15 -14.81
C MET A 1 51.99 31.73 -15.08
N ARG A 2 53.27 31.46 -14.79
CA ARG A 2 54.08 30.38 -15.34
C ARG A 2 54.44 29.41 -14.22
N ALA A 3 54.19 28.11 -14.46
CA ALA A 3 54.84 26.94 -13.82
C ALA A 3 54.67 26.87 -12.27
N ILE A 4 54.91 25.79 -11.54
CA ILE A 4 55.96 24.79 -11.68
C ILE A 4 55.54 23.54 -10.88
N SER A 5 55.60 22.41 -11.57
CA SER A 5 55.59 21.05 -11.04
C SER A 5 56.86 20.81 -10.22
N GLY A 6 56.71 20.24 -9.03
CA GLY A 6 57.80 19.86 -8.13
C GLY A 6 58.13 18.39 -8.26
N SER A 7 59.25 18.10 -8.92
CA SER A 7 59.94 16.81 -9.01
C SER A 7 60.99 16.65 -7.90
N LYS A 8 61.18 15.43 -7.37
CA LYS A 8 62.49 14.77 -7.07
C LYS A 8 62.24 13.46 -6.31
N GLN A 9 62.50 12.26 -6.83
CA GLN A 9 63.78 11.58 -7.14
C GLN A 9 64.79 11.51 -5.99
N ALA A 10 65.11 10.26 -5.60
CA ALA A 10 66.44 9.64 -5.45
C ALA A 10 66.32 8.54 -4.37
N ALA A 11 66.66 7.27 -4.57
CA ALA A 11 67.86 6.61 -5.11
C ALA A 11 68.42 5.73 -3.97
N GLY A 12 69.00 4.58 -4.29
CA GLY A 12 69.64 3.71 -3.30
C GLY A 12 69.26 2.25 -3.52
N SER A 13 69.73 1.58 -4.57
CA SER A 13 71.10 1.11 -4.75
C SER A 13 71.29 -0.29 -4.20
N GLU A 14 72.05 -1.04 -4.99
CA GLU A 14 72.71 -2.30 -4.67
C GLU A 14 71.87 -3.57 -4.77
N ALA A 15 72.38 -4.67 -5.29
CA ALA A 15 73.57 -4.98 -6.08
C ALA A 15 73.52 -6.51 -6.20
N ARG A 16 74.08 -7.04 -7.30
CA ARG A 16 74.69 -8.39 -7.34
C ARG A 16 73.69 -9.55 -7.19
N SER A 17 73.91 -10.74 -7.72
CA SER A 17 74.90 -11.36 -8.60
C SER A 17 74.40 -12.80 -8.75
N ALA A 18 74.87 -13.48 -9.81
CA ALA A 18 74.92 -14.93 -9.97
C ALA A 18 73.55 -15.64 -10.07
N ILE A 19 73.19 -16.20 -11.23
CA ILE A 19 73.75 -17.43 -11.80
C ILE A 19 73.69 -18.55 -10.75
N GLU A 20 72.64 -19.36 -10.78
CA GLU A 20 72.86 -20.80 -10.73
C GLU A 20 71.74 -21.55 -11.44
N THR A 21 72.19 -22.38 -12.36
CA THR A 21 71.50 -23.42 -13.11
C THR A 21 70.94 -24.52 -12.19
N GLN A 22 70.18 -25.43 -12.79
CA GLN A 22 70.13 -26.88 -12.45
C GLN A 22 68.83 -27.40 -11.77
N THR A 23 68.01 -28.04 -12.61
CA THR A 23 67.46 -29.42 -12.44
C THR A 23 66.33 -29.62 -11.41
N ALA A 24 65.11 -29.86 -11.90
CA ALA A 24 64.47 -31.18 -12.02
C ALA A 24 64.56 -32.03 -10.73
N GLY A 25 63.47 -32.17 -9.99
CA GLY A 25 62.56 -33.28 -10.20
C GLY A 25 61.94 -33.72 -8.87
N PRO A 26 60.86 -34.52 -8.90
CA PRO A 26 59.82 -34.49 -7.87
C PRO A 26 59.95 -35.64 -6.89
N VAL A 27 59.59 -35.43 -5.62
CA VAL A 27 59.14 -36.54 -4.76
C VAL A 27 58.28 -36.03 -3.61
N LEU A 28 57.02 -36.47 -3.66
CA LEU A 28 56.39 -37.25 -2.59
C LEU A 28 56.35 -36.63 -1.18
N GLY A 29 55.13 -36.39 -0.71
CA GLY A 29 54.80 -36.79 0.65
C GLY A 29 54.21 -35.70 1.54
N ARG A 30 52.87 -35.69 1.53
CA ARG A 30 52.03 -35.81 2.73
C ARG A 30 52.08 -34.67 3.76
N ARG A 31 50.94 -33.98 3.75
CA ARG A 31 50.10 -33.57 4.89
C ARG A 31 50.41 -32.21 5.52
N ALA A 32 49.45 -31.32 5.23
CA ALA A 32 48.81 -30.40 6.15
C ALA A 32 49.72 -29.34 6.79
N LEU A 33 49.64 -28.12 6.27
CA LEU A 33 49.02 -26.98 6.96
C LEU A 33 49.16 -25.73 6.09
N GLY A 34 48.10 -24.94 5.98
CA GLY A 34 48.21 -23.49 5.80
C GLY A 34 47.98 -22.92 4.40
N LEU A 35 46.94 -22.09 4.31
CA LEU A 35 46.76 -20.98 3.36
C LEU A 35 46.56 -21.34 1.88
N GLY A 36 45.32 -21.70 1.55
CA GLY A 36 44.77 -21.62 0.21
C GLY A 36 43.44 -20.86 0.24
N LEU A 37 43.55 -19.56 0.47
CA LEU A 37 42.51 -18.56 0.33
C LEU A 37 41.77 -18.73 -1.01
N LEU A 38 40.44 -18.55 -0.98
CA LEU A 38 39.53 -18.44 -2.13
C LEU A 38 39.06 -19.74 -2.80
N ALA A 39 37.98 -20.33 -2.27
CA ALA A 39 37.04 -21.08 -3.10
C ALA A 39 35.64 -21.09 -2.50
N GLY A 40 34.83 -20.11 -2.92
CA GLY A 40 33.43 -20.33 -3.28
C GLY A 40 32.45 -20.69 -2.16
N LEU A 41 32.18 -19.76 -1.23
CA LEU A 41 30.88 -19.73 -0.57
C LEU A 41 29.90 -18.93 -1.44
N ALA A 42 29.46 -19.53 -2.54
CA ALA A 42 28.29 -19.04 -3.25
C ALA A 42 27.06 -19.35 -2.39
N LEU A 43 26.68 -18.40 -1.53
CA LEU A 43 25.37 -18.38 -0.89
C LEU A 43 24.30 -18.20 -1.98
N ALA A 44 23.94 -19.30 -2.65
CA ALA A 44 22.71 -19.37 -3.40
C ALA A 44 21.58 -19.36 -2.36
N VAL A 45 21.09 -18.17 -2.01
CA VAL A 45 19.83 -18.02 -1.30
C VAL A 45 18.72 -18.28 -2.34
N PRO A 46 17.95 -19.38 -2.28
CA PRO A 46 16.76 -19.49 -3.11
C PRO A 46 15.68 -18.63 -2.44
N GLY A 47 15.75 -17.32 -2.65
CA GLY A 47 15.07 -16.34 -1.81
C GLY A 47 14.15 -15.39 -2.55
N CYS A 48 13.57 -15.75 -3.70
CA CYS A 48 12.62 -14.89 -4.40
C CYS A 48 11.57 -15.74 -5.13
N GLY A 49 10.61 -16.31 -4.39
CA GLY A 49 9.53 -17.07 -5.04
C GLY A 49 8.39 -17.55 -4.16
N ARG A 50 8.45 -17.36 -2.83
CA ARG A 50 7.40 -17.81 -1.90
C ARG A 50 6.89 -16.76 -0.92
N ILE A 51 7.09 -15.47 -1.20
CA ILE A 51 6.37 -14.40 -0.49
C ILE A 51 5.04 -14.17 -1.23
N ARG A 52 4.15 -15.15 -1.17
CA ARG A 52 2.72 -15.00 -1.49
C ARG A 52 1.83 -15.60 -0.38
N SER A 53 2.41 -15.83 0.80
CA SER A 53 1.69 -16.42 1.94
C SER A 53 2.08 -15.79 3.28
N SER A 54 2.64 -14.57 3.25
CA SER A 54 2.85 -13.82 4.49
C SER A 54 1.53 -13.19 4.91
N LYS A 55 1.06 -13.52 6.12
CA LYS A 55 0.02 -12.79 6.89
C LYS A 55 0.43 -11.34 7.25
N VAL A 56 1.51 -10.85 6.65
CA VAL A 56 2.07 -9.50 6.70
C VAL A 56 1.92 -8.86 5.30
N ASN A 57 0.84 -9.20 4.60
CA ASN A 57 0.45 -8.56 3.35
C ASN A 57 -0.87 -7.83 3.62
N PRO A 58 -0.94 -6.50 3.44
CA PRO A 58 -2.15 -5.71 3.64
C PRO A 58 -3.34 -6.16 2.77
N PHE A 59 -3.17 -7.10 1.85
CA PHE A 59 -4.25 -7.69 1.05
C PHE A 59 -4.87 -8.98 1.61
N ASN A 60 -4.43 -9.50 2.76
CA ASN A 60 -4.80 -10.87 3.21
C ASN A 60 -5.60 -10.94 4.53
N TRP A 61 -6.17 -9.83 4.98
CA TRP A 61 -6.96 -9.70 6.21
C TRP A 61 -8.35 -9.12 5.93
N PHE A 62 -8.47 -8.30 4.88
CA PHE A 62 -9.65 -8.17 4.06
C PHE A 62 -9.24 -8.46 2.62
N GLY A 63 -10.00 -9.33 1.95
CA GLY A 63 -9.79 -9.75 0.58
C GLY A 63 -10.08 -8.63 -0.42
N SER A 64 -9.92 -8.98 -1.70
CA SER A 64 -10.19 -8.06 -2.81
C SER A 64 -11.62 -7.56 -2.77
N SER A 65 -11.83 -6.31 -3.18
CA SER A 65 -13.14 -5.72 -3.24
C SER A 65 -13.98 -6.29 -4.38
N GLU A 66 -15.19 -6.74 -4.05
CA GLU A 66 -16.17 -7.29 -4.98
C GLU A 66 -17.38 -6.35 -5.10
N ASP A 67 -18.07 -6.39 -6.25
CA ASP A 67 -19.32 -5.64 -6.44
C ASP A 67 -20.42 -6.20 -5.52
N ALA A 68 -21.25 -5.30 -5.00
CA ALA A 68 -22.38 -5.61 -4.15
C ALA A 68 -23.60 -4.76 -4.55
N GLU A 69 -24.79 -5.28 -4.25
CA GLU A 69 -26.02 -4.51 -4.39
C GLU A 69 -26.05 -3.36 -3.37
N PRO A 70 -26.47 -2.14 -3.76
CA PRO A 70 -26.75 -1.06 -2.82
C PRO A 70 -27.71 -1.51 -1.72
N VAL A 71 -27.33 -1.27 -0.47
CA VAL A 71 -28.20 -1.57 0.67
C VAL A 71 -29.16 -0.40 0.86
N GLU A 72 -30.39 -0.56 0.38
CA GLU A 72 -31.52 0.35 0.63
C GLU A 72 -31.95 0.27 2.10
N GLN A 73 -32.23 1.42 2.73
CA GLN A 73 -32.74 1.50 4.10
C GLN A 73 -34.22 1.90 4.11
N SER A 74 -34.98 1.26 5.00
CA SER A 74 -36.45 1.26 5.00
C SER A 74 -37.13 2.47 5.66
N GLU A 75 -36.43 3.44 6.25
CA GLU A 75 -37.07 4.54 7.00
C GLU A 75 -36.21 5.84 6.93
N PRO A 76 -36.70 6.95 6.34
CA PRO A 76 -35.85 8.07 5.89
C PRO A 76 -35.57 9.23 6.88
N THR A 77 -35.88 9.15 8.17
CA THR A 77 -35.94 10.40 8.97
C THR A 77 -34.65 10.81 9.69
N LEU A 78 -33.78 9.87 10.07
CA LEU A 78 -32.51 10.18 10.78
C LEU A 78 -31.30 10.27 9.84
N ASP A 79 -31.44 9.71 8.64
CA ASP A 79 -30.37 9.60 7.65
C ASP A 79 -30.19 10.87 6.82
N GLU A 80 -31.27 11.59 6.51
CA GLU A 80 -31.22 12.89 5.82
C GLU A 80 -30.50 13.95 6.67
N LEU A 81 -30.69 13.93 7.98
CA LEU A 81 -29.96 14.82 8.90
C LEU A 81 -28.46 14.49 8.95
N ARG A 82 -28.07 13.23 8.82
CA ARG A 82 -26.64 12.85 8.79
C ARG A 82 -25.96 13.28 7.49
N LEU A 83 -26.69 13.28 6.38
CA LEU A 83 -26.20 13.78 5.11
C LEU A 83 -25.85 15.26 5.14
N ASN A 84 -26.52 16.10 5.93
CA ASN A 84 -26.21 17.52 6.08
C ASN A 84 -26.04 18.27 4.74
N GLY A 85 -26.93 17.99 3.78
CA GLY A 85 -26.86 18.59 2.43
C GLY A 85 -25.81 17.98 1.50
N ARG A 86 -25.32 16.79 1.84
CA ARG A 86 -24.42 15.97 0.99
C ARG A 86 -25.20 14.81 0.42
N ASP A 87 -24.83 14.38 -0.78
CA ASP A 87 -25.49 13.25 -1.43
C ASP A 87 -24.59 12.02 -1.40
N LEU A 88 -25.16 10.86 -1.70
CA LEU A 88 -24.36 9.66 -1.96
C LEU A 88 -23.38 9.94 -3.10
N ALA A 89 -22.15 9.46 -2.92
CA ALA A 89 -21.15 9.44 -3.98
C ALA A 89 -21.66 8.61 -5.16
N GLY A 90 -21.22 8.88 -6.38
CA GLY A 90 -21.71 8.21 -7.59
C GLY A 90 -21.33 6.73 -7.65
N ARG A 91 -20.51 6.37 -8.64
CA ARG A 91 -20.06 4.99 -8.81
C ARG A 91 -18.78 4.73 -8.04
N ILE A 92 -18.80 3.79 -7.11
CA ILE A 92 -17.64 3.33 -6.38
C ILE A 92 -16.78 2.46 -7.30
N THR A 93 -15.53 2.87 -7.52
CA THR A 93 -14.57 2.22 -8.40
C THR A 93 -13.52 1.42 -7.64
N ALA A 94 -13.25 1.75 -6.38
CA ALA A 94 -12.36 0.96 -5.54
C ALA A 94 -12.78 1.02 -4.07
N LEU A 95 -12.53 -0.09 -3.38
CA LEU A 95 -12.61 -0.21 -1.93
C LEU A 95 -11.38 -0.99 -1.47
N GLU A 96 -10.66 -0.41 -0.53
CA GLU A 96 -9.52 -1.02 0.14
C GLU A 96 -9.70 -0.91 1.64
N VAL A 97 -9.34 -1.95 2.36
CA VAL A 97 -9.22 -1.91 3.81
C VAL A 97 -7.74 -2.16 4.07
N GLY A 98 -7.03 -1.15 4.58
CA GLY A 98 -5.57 -1.15 4.87
C GLY A 98 -5.28 -1.19 6.39
N PRO A 99 -4.41 -2.07 6.90
CA PRO A 99 -4.21 -2.24 8.33
C PRO A 99 -3.29 -1.14 8.85
N VAL A 100 -3.57 -0.65 10.05
CA VAL A 100 -2.77 0.40 10.70
C VAL A 100 -2.59 0.10 12.18
N HIS A 101 -1.65 0.79 12.83
CA HIS A 101 -1.54 0.70 14.28
C HIS A 101 -2.86 1.10 14.94
N GLY A 102 -3.43 0.20 15.74
CA GLY A 102 -4.70 0.45 16.43
C GLY A 102 -5.97 0.06 15.65
N GLY A 103 -5.88 -0.39 14.39
CA GLY A 103 -7.03 -0.93 13.66
C GLY A 103 -6.85 -0.97 12.14
N ALA A 104 -7.78 -0.37 11.40
CA ALA A 104 -7.91 -0.37 9.96
C ALA A 104 -8.21 1.03 9.41
N VAL A 105 -7.83 1.31 8.18
CA VAL A 105 -8.36 2.41 7.39
C VAL A 105 -9.12 1.84 6.20
N VAL A 106 -10.42 2.12 6.14
CA VAL A 106 -11.25 1.87 4.95
C VAL A 106 -11.05 3.04 4.01
N THR A 107 -10.60 2.77 2.79
CA THR A 107 -10.44 3.78 1.73
C THR A 107 -11.36 3.41 0.58
N ALA A 108 -12.19 4.36 0.15
CA ALA A 108 -13.06 4.18 -1.01
C ALA A 108 -12.85 5.28 -2.04
N ARG A 109 -12.89 4.91 -3.31
CA ARG A 109 -12.75 5.80 -4.47
C ARG A 109 -14.03 5.73 -5.28
N ALA A 110 -14.55 6.88 -5.68
CA ALA A 110 -15.76 6.97 -6.47
C ALA A 110 -15.61 7.98 -7.60
N VAL A 111 -16.28 7.70 -8.71
CA VAL A 111 -16.44 8.62 -9.84
C VAL A 111 -17.79 9.31 -9.69
N MET A 112 -17.77 10.63 -9.62
CA MET A 112 -18.95 11.46 -9.44
C MET A 112 -19.67 11.72 -10.77
N PRO A 113 -20.99 12.02 -10.74
CA PRO A 113 -21.74 12.29 -11.96
C PRO A 113 -21.21 13.53 -12.71
N THR A 114 -20.75 14.54 -11.98
CA THR A 114 -20.22 15.80 -12.53
C THR A 114 -18.95 16.23 -11.81
N GLN A 115 -18.31 17.30 -12.28
CA GLN A 115 -17.14 17.88 -11.61
C GLN A 115 -17.54 18.76 -10.42
N GLY A 116 -16.58 19.05 -9.53
CA GLY A 116 -16.75 20.02 -8.45
C GLY A 116 -17.44 19.48 -7.19
N TRP A 117 -17.63 18.17 -7.11
CA TRP A 117 -17.97 17.49 -5.85
C TRP A 117 -16.79 17.58 -4.88
N TRP A 118 -17.09 17.76 -3.59
CA TRP A 118 -16.07 18.05 -2.59
C TRP A 118 -16.47 17.49 -1.22
N ALA A 119 -15.55 17.60 -0.24
CA ALA A 119 -15.69 17.05 1.10
C ALA A 119 -16.21 15.60 1.07
N PRO A 120 -15.41 14.63 0.59
CA PRO A 120 -15.77 13.21 0.63
C PRO A 120 -15.70 12.65 2.06
N GLU A 121 -16.65 11.80 2.45
CA GLU A 121 -16.65 11.12 3.77
C GLU A 121 -17.29 9.74 3.66
N LEU A 122 -16.84 8.86 4.54
CA LEU A 122 -17.39 7.54 4.76
C LEU A 122 -18.17 7.55 6.08
N LEU A 123 -19.49 7.42 5.98
CA LEU A 123 -20.40 7.53 7.10
C LEU A 123 -20.95 6.13 7.47
N PRO A 124 -20.64 5.58 8.66
CA PRO A 124 -21.24 4.33 9.11
C PRO A 124 -22.76 4.46 9.21
N GLN A 125 -23.48 3.48 8.64
CA GLN A 125 -24.95 3.45 8.68
C GLN A 125 -25.47 3.15 10.08
N ILE A 126 -24.78 2.24 10.78
CA ILE A 126 -25.11 1.86 12.16
C ILE A 126 -24.02 2.43 13.06
N LEU A 127 -24.44 3.04 14.17
CA LEU A 127 -23.54 3.42 15.26
C LEU A 127 -23.61 2.40 16.38
N GLY A 128 -22.44 2.01 16.88
CA GLY A 128 -22.32 1.16 18.06
C GLY A 128 -22.64 1.91 19.36
N PRO A 129 -22.60 1.22 20.52
CA PRO A 129 -22.90 1.81 21.83
C PRO A 129 -22.01 3.00 22.21
N THR A 130 -20.84 3.13 21.58
CA THR A 130 -19.88 4.22 21.80
C THR A 130 -20.13 5.44 20.91
N GLY A 131 -21.18 5.43 20.08
CA GLY A 131 -21.43 6.45 19.06
C GLY A 131 -20.46 6.42 17.88
N LYS A 132 -19.71 5.32 17.74
CA LYS A 132 -18.73 5.07 16.67
C LYS A 132 -19.23 4.02 15.69
N ALA A 133 -18.44 3.62 14.71
CA ALA A 133 -18.90 2.69 13.68
C ALA A 133 -19.38 1.36 14.29
N GLY A 134 -20.61 0.96 13.94
CA GLY A 134 -21.24 -0.27 14.39
C GLY A 134 -21.41 -1.28 13.25
N SER A 135 -21.70 -2.53 13.62
CA SER A 135 -22.04 -3.58 12.68
C SER A 135 -23.21 -4.41 13.20
N GLU A 136 -23.96 -5.00 12.27
CA GLU A 136 -25.05 -5.91 12.58
C GLU A 136 -24.79 -7.25 11.88
N GLY A 137 -24.88 -8.36 12.62
CA GLY A 137 -24.58 -9.69 12.07
C GLY A 137 -23.18 -9.82 11.47
N GLY A 138 -22.21 -9.04 11.95
CA GLY A 138 -20.84 -8.99 11.42
C GLY A 138 -20.70 -8.27 10.07
N LYS A 139 -21.74 -7.56 9.61
CA LYS A 139 -21.72 -6.71 8.42
C LYS A 139 -21.72 -5.25 8.83
N MET A 140 -20.72 -4.51 8.38
CA MET A 140 -20.63 -3.06 8.56
C MET A 140 -20.94 -2.38 7.24
N VAL A 141 -22.02 -1.61 7.20
CA VAL A 141 -22.40 -0.84 6.02
C VAL A 141 -22.03 0.62 6.22
N ILE A 142 -21.36 1.19 5.23
CA ILE A 142 -20.80 2.54 5.23
C ILE A 142 -21.31 3.24 3.97
N ARG A 143 -21.85 4.44 4.12
CA ARG A 143 -22.28 5.28 3.01
C ARG A 143 -21.13 6.17 2.58
N PHE A 144 -20.79 6.17 1.31
CA PHE A 144 -19.88 7.17 0.75
C PHE A 144 -20.71 8.39 0.38
N ILE A 145 -20.45 9.52 1.02
CA ILE A 145 -21.15 10.78 0.79
C ILE A 145 -20.19 11.89 0.37
N ALA A 146 -20.68 12.87 -0.37
CA ALA A 146 -19.94 14.04 -0.82
C ALA A 146 -20.86 15.24 -1.03
N ALA A 147 -20.32 16.45 -0.85
CA ALA A 147 -21.07 17.67 -1.09
C ALA A 147 -21.20 17.92 -2.61
N PRO A 148 -22.42 18.14 -3.13
CA PRO A 148 -22.60 18.46 -4.54
C PRO A 148 -22.06 19.86 -4.85
N PRO A 149 -21.62 20.11 -6.10
CA PRO A 149 -21.31 21.46 -6.54
C PRO A 149 -22.58 22.35 -6.48
N PRO A 150 -22.45 23.67 -6.27
CA PRO A 150 -23.59 24.57 -6.33
C PRO A 150 -24.36 24.41 -7.65
N LYS A 151 -25.69 24.34 -7.59
CA LYS A 151 -26.54 24.03 -8.76
C LYS A 151 -26.33 24.99 -9.94
N ASP A 152 -26.06 26.26 -9.65
CA ASP A 152 -25.83 27.29 -10.67
C ASP A 152 -24.39 27.31 -11.20
N SER A 153 -23.48 26.56 -10.57
CA SER A 153 -22.08 26.53 -11.00
C SER A 153 -21.93 25.81 -12.34
N PRO A 154 -20.97 26.21 -13.19
CA PRO A 154 -20.66 25.46 -14.40
C PRO A 154 -20.17 24.03 -14.10
N ALA A 155 -19.59 23.78 -12.93
CA ALA A 155 -19.12 22.46 -12.51
C ALA A 155 -20.27 21.45 -12.39
N ALA A 156 -21.44 21.88 -11.90
CA ALA A 156 -22.63 21.05 -11.77
C ALA A 156 -23.17 20.50 -13.10
N ARG A 157 -22.72 21.04 -14.24
CA ARG A 157 -23.10 20.57 -15.60
C ARG A 157 -21.93 20.00 -16.40
N ARG A 158 -20.71 20.02 -15.85
CA ARG A 158 -19.51 19.55 -16.55
C ARG A 158 -19.31 18.06 -16.30
N VAL A 159 -19.55 17.29 -17.35
CA VAL A 159 -19.13 15.89 -17.46
C VAL A 159 -17.87 15.87 -18.31
N SER A 160 -16.78 15.32 -17.77
CA SER A 160 -15.50 15.19 -18.45
C SER A 160 -14.98 13.76 -18.23
N THR A 161 -13.66 13.57 -18.12
CA THR A 161 -13.05 12.26 -17.85
C THR A 161 -13.37 11.76 -16.45
N ASP A 162 -13.40 10.44 -16.26
CA ASP A 162 -13.60 9.82 -14.95
C ASP A 162 -12.56 10.30 -13.93
N ALA A 163 -11.29 10.40 -14.34
CA ALA A 163 -10.22 10.91 -13.49
C ALA A 163 -10.47 12.34 -12.96
N SER A 164 -11.18 13.18 -13.72
CA SER A 164 -11.50 14.56 -13.29
C SER A 164 -12.69 14.66 -12.33
N ARG A 165 -13.48 13.59 -12.21
CA ARG A 165 -14.69 13.50 -11.35
C ARG A 165 -14.46 12.60 -10.16
N GLU A 166 -13.23 12.19 -9.95
CA GLU A 166 -12.92 11.19 -8.96
C GLU A 166 -12.63 11.80 -7.61
N ILE A 167 -13.19 11.18 -6.58
CA ILE A 167 -12.97 11.56 -5.18
C ILE A 167 -12.64 10.32 -4.35
N THR A 168 -11.88 10.53 -3.28
CA THR A 168 -11.46 9.46 -2.36
C THR A 168 -11.79 9.86 -0.92
N ALA A 169 -12.36 8.93 -0.16
CA ALA A 169 -12.63 9.08 1.26
C ALA A 169 -11.92 7.99 2.07
N GLY A 170 -11.54 8.33 3.30
CA GLY A 170 -10.94 7.40 4.26
C GLY A 170 -11.70 7.40 5.59
N LEU A 171 -11.85 6.23 6.22
CA LEU A 171 -12.40 6.06 7.57
C LEU A 171 -11.49 5.16 8.39
N PHE A 172 -11.01 5.68 9.52
CA PHE A 172 -10.32 4.86 10.51
C PHE A 172 -11.33 4.08 11.35
N LEU A 173 -11.09 2.78 11.51
CA LEU A 173 -11.82 1.87 12.36
C LEU A 173 -10.85 1.25 13.36
N SER A 174 -11.13 1.39 14.65
CA SER A 174 -10.36 0.76 15.72
C SER A 174 -10.56 -0.75 15.78
N HIS A 175 -9.65 -1.46 16.46
CA HIS A 175 -9.84 -2.89 16.77
C HIS A 175 -11.18 -3.21 17.45
N GLN A 176 -11.68 -2.29 18.28
CA GLN A 176 -12.96 -2.46 18.97
C GLN A 176 -14.13 -2.37 17.99
N GLU A 177 -14.11 -1.44 17.03
CA GLU A 177 -15.15 -1.31 16.00
C GLU A 177 -15.13 -2.47 15.01
N LEU A 178 -13.95 -3.04 14.75
CA LEU A 178 -13.77 -4.20 13.86
C LEU A 178 -14.08 -5.54 14.55
N ALA A 179 -14.29 -5.55 15.86
CA ALA A 179 -14.55 -6.77 16.60
C ALA A 179 -15.84 -7.44 16.10
N GLY A 180 -15.72 -8.67 15.61
CA GLY A 180 -16.85 -9.42 15.04
C GLY A 180 -17.25 -9.03 13.60
N VAL A 181 -16.61 -8.01 13.00
CA VAL A 181 -16.88 -7.61 11.61
C VAL A 181 -16.21 -8.58 10.65
N ASN A 182 -17.00 -9.21 9.78
CA ASN A 182 -16.55 -10.12 8.72
C ASN A 182 -16.63 -9.49 7.33
N THR A 183 -17.49 -8.49 7.16
CA THR A 183 -17.75 -7.84 5.86
C THR A 183 -17.92 -6.35 6.06
N ILE A 184 -17.20 -5.57 5.25
CA ILE A 184 -17.37 -4.12 5.15
C ILE A 184 -17.94 -3.84 3.77
N THR A 185 -19.09 -3.18 3.72
CA THR A 185 -19.74 -2.75 2.47
C THR A 185 -19.76 -1.23 2.42
N VAL A 186 -19.26 -0.66 1.34
CA VAL A 186 -19.39 0.76 1.04
C VAL A 186 -20.43 0.94 -0.05
N THR A 187 -21.44 1.76 0.21
CA THR A 187 -22.58 2.03 -0.68
C THR A 187 -22.49 3.45 -1.24
N GLY A 188 -22.65 3.56 -2.55
CA GLY A 188 -22.83 4.80 -3.29
C GLY A 188 -24.23 4.87 -3.91
N ALA A 189 -24.45 5.83 -4.79
CA ALA A 189 -25.72 6.06 -5.46
C ALA A 189 -25.97 5.04 -6.58
N GLU A 190 -24.92 4.58 -7.26
CA GLU A 190 -25.04 3.70 -8.43
C GLU A 190 -24.74 2.24 -8.11
N ASN A 191 -23.87 1.97 -7.13
CA ASN A 191 -23.44 0.63 -6.76
C ASN A 191 -22.95 0.58 -5.30
N ALA A 192 -22.67 -0.64 -4.84
CA ALA A 192 -21.88 -0.87 -3.64
C ALA A 192 -20.68 -1.75 -3.94
N ARG A 193 -19.67 -1.68 -3.08
CA ARG A 193 -18.52 -2.59 -3.07
C ARG A 193 -18.33 -3.18 -1.69
N SER A 194 -17.97 -4.44 -1.60
CA SER A 194 -17.72 -5.12 -0.33
C SER A 194 -16.33 -5.73 -0.24
N ALA A 195 -15.78 -5.79 0.97
CA ALA A 195 -14.53 -6.46 1.30
C ALA A 195 -14.78 -7.41 2.48
N ARG A 196 -14.24 -8.63 2.40
CA ARG A 196 -14.48 -9.73 3.36
C ARG A 196 -13.18 -10.29 3.91
N ARG A 197 -13.16 -10.71 5.18
CA ARG A 197 -12.00 -11.35 5.81
C ARG A 197 -11.95 -12.85 5.63
#